data_AF-A0A2G6DWG3-F1
#
_entry.id   AF-A0A2G6DWG3-F1
#
_cell.length_a   1.000
_cell.length_b   1.000
_cell.length_c   1.000
_cell.angle_alpha   90.00
_cell.angle_beta   90.00
_cell.angle_gamma   90.00
#
_symmetry.space_group_name_H-M   'P 1'
#
loop_
_entity.id
_entity.type
_entity.pdbx_description
1 polymer ?
#
loop_
_entity_poly.entity_id
_entity_poly.type
_entity_poly.pdbx_seq_one_letter_code
_entity_poly.pdbx_strand_id
1 'polypeptide(L)'
;MTTPEWNAAWSAALDEMEWDLQQAEELLSAVHRNDAMPVAAELLGRRWTAPGNLGPLPHPLLGRAQRLLQRQTDVGAQLADAAAAARKHAHAAQAAVERAPAPAVFVDMAM
;
A
#
# COMPACT_ATOMS: atom_id res chain seq x y z
N MET A 1 32.55 -7.24 10.56
CA MET A 1 31.63 -8.11 9.79
C MET A 1 32.47 -8.89 8.79
N THR A 2 32.50 -10.20 8.91
CA THR A 2 33.19 -11.08 7.95
C THR A 2 32.37 -11.21 6.66
N THR A 3 32.97 -11.62 5.54
CA THR A 3 32.25 -11.78 4.25
C THR A 3 31.00 -12.66 4.35
N PRO A 4 31.01 -13.78 5.11
CA PRO A 4 29.79 -14.58 5.34
C PRO A 4 28.71 -13.85 6.13
N GLU A 5 29.07 -13.16 7.22
CA GLU A 5 28.11 -12.38 8.04
C GLU A 5 27.49 -11.23 7.25
N TRP A 6 28.28 -10.56 6.40
CA TRP A 6 27.82 -9.48 5.53
C TRP A 6 26.81 -9.96 4.49
N ASN A 7 27.08 -11.10 3.85
CA ASN A 7 26.16 -11.70 2.89
C ASN A 7 24.87 -12.16 3.56
N ALA A 8 24.97 -12.75 4.75
CA ALA A 8 23.81 -13.15 5.55
C ALA A 8 22.95 -11.95 5.96
N ALA A 9 23.55 -10.84 6.40
CA ALA A 9 22.84 -9.62 6.76
C ALA A 9 22.08 -9.03 5.57
N TRP A 10 22.68 -9.00 4.39
CA TRP A 10 22.00 -8.58 3.16
C TRP A 10 20.90 -9.54 2.72
N SER A 11 21.10 -10.85 2.86
CA SER A 11 20.05 -11.83 2.56
C SER A 11 18.85 -11.62 3.45
N ALA A 12 19.05 -11.48 4.77
CA ALA A 12 17.99 -11.24 5.73
C ALA A 12 17.23 -9.94 5.44
N ALA A 13 17.95 -8.86 5.10
CA ALA A 13 17.31 -7.61 4.72
C ALA A 13 16.48 -7.74 3.44
N LEU A 14 16.95 -8.50 2.44
CA LEU A 14 16.17 -8.78 1.23
C LEU A 14 14.96 -9.66 1.53
N ASP A 15 15.07 -10.64 2.43
CA ASP A 15 13.94 -11.47 2.87
C ASP A 15 12.84 -10.61 3.53
N GLU A 16 13.22 -9.69 4.42
CA GLU A 16 12.29 -8.77 5.07
C GLU A 16 11.62 -7.81 4.07
N MET A 17 12.39 -7.25 3.13
CA MET A 17 11.83 -6.38 2.10
C MET A 17 10.91 -7.12 1.11
N GLU A 18 11.20 -8.39 0.82
CA GLU A 18 10.33 -9.25 0.00
C GLU A 18 9.03 -9.57 0.72
N TRP A 19 9.09 -9.84 2.03
CA TRP A 19 7.91 -10.02 2.86
C TRP A 19 7.04 -8.78 2.89
N ASP A 20 7.61 -7.60 3.17
CA ASP A 20 6.86 -6.34 3.19
C ASP A 20 6.19 -6.05 1.84
N LEU A 21 6.88 -6.35 0.74
CA LEU A 21 6.31 -6.20 -0.59
C LEU A 21 5.15 -7.16 -0.83
N GLN A 22 5.27 -8.42 -0.41
CA GLN A 22 4.19 -9.39 -0.50
C GLN A 22 2.96 -8.90 0.28
N GLN A 23 3.14 -8.39 1.49
CA GLN A 23 2.03 -7.82 2.27
C GLN A 23 1.35 -6.65 1.55
N ALA A 24 2.12 -5.79 0.88
CA ALA A 24 1.58 -4.68 0.10
C ALA A 24 0.78 -5.17 -1.13
N GLU A 25 1.27 -6.19 -1.82
CA GLU A 25 0.57 -6.84 -2.96
C GLU A 25 -0.73 -7.52 -2.51
N GLU A 26 -0.72 -8.19 -1.36
CA GLU A 26 -1.90 -8.82 -0.77
C GLU A 26 -2.95 -7.78 -0.38
N LEU A 27 -2.55 -6.67 0.25
CA LEU A 27 -3.44 -5.56 0.57
C LEU A 27 -4.04 -4.94 -0.70
N LEU A 28 -3.23 -4.69 -1.72
CA LEU A 28 -3.70 -4.16 -2.99
C LEU A 28 -4.71 -5.13 -3.64
N SER A 29 -4.43 -6.43 -3.61
CA SER A 29 -5.34 -7.46 -4.11
C SER A 29 -6.65 -7.51 -3.31
N ALA A 30 -6.60 -7.32 -2.00
CA ALA A 30 -7.77 -7.25 -1.13
C ALA A 30 -8.62 -6.01 -1.40
N VAL A 31 -8.01 -4.86 -1.71
CA VAL A 31 -8.72 -3.64 -2.17
C VAL A 31 -9.51 -3.92 -3.44
N HIS A 32 -8.91 -4.59 -4.43
CA HIS A 32 -9.60 -4.96 -5.67
C HIS A 32 -10.79 -5.90 -5.44
N ARG A 33 -10.74 -6.75 -4.40
CA ARG A 33 -11.84 -7.64 -4.01
C ARG A 33 -12.85 -7.00 -3.05
N ASN A 34 -12.65 -5.74 -2.67
CA ASN A 34 -13.44 -5.03 -1.65
C ASN A 34 -13.42 -5.70 -0.26
N ASP A 35 -12.27 -6.26 0.13
CA ASP A 35 -12.05 -6.98 1.40
C ASP A 35 -10.76 -6.50 2.12
N ALA A 36 -10.41 -5.22 1.96
CA ALA A 36 -9.13 -4.69 2.44
C ALA A 36 -9.09 -4.41 3.96
N MET A 37 -10.24 -4.28 4.61
CA MET A 37 -10.30 -3.85 6.03
C MET A 37 -9.63 -4.83 7.00
N PRO A 38 -9.84 -6.15 6.92
CA PRO A 38 -9.15 -7.11 7.77
C PRO A 38 -7.62 -7.06 7.61
N VAL A 39 -7.13 -6.96 6.36
CA VAL A 39 -5.70 -6.93 6.03
C VAL A 39 -5.05 -5.61 6.46
N ALA A 40 -5.73 -4.48 6.23
CA ALA A 40 -5.23 -3.16 6.61
C ALA A 40 -5.06 -3.01 8.14
N ALA A 41 -5.98 -3.59 8.93
CA ALA A 41 -5.91 -3.56 10.39
C ALA A 41 -4.64 -4.23 10.94
N GLU A 42 -4.18 -5.32 10.32
CA GLU A 42 -2.95 -6.01 10.70
C GLU A 42 -1.69 -5.18 10.39
N LEU A 43 -1.72 -4.40 9.30
CA LEU A 43 -0.57 -3.65 8.81
C LEU A 43 -0.39 -2.26 9.45
N LEU A 44 -1.46 -1.62 9.94
CA LEU A 44 -1.46 -0.26 10.48
C LEU A 44 -0.52 -0.05 11.70
N GLY A 45 -0.03 -1.11 12.33
CA GLY A 45 0.91 -1.04 13.46
C GLY A 45 2.39 -1.08 13.08
N ARG A 46 2.75 -1.44 11.84
CA ARG A 46 4.14 -1.60 11.42
C ARG A 46 4.63 -0.38 10.66
N ARG A 47 5.61 0.32 11.24
CA ARG A 47 6.33 1.40 10.55
C ARG A 47 7.48 0.80 9.75
N TRP A 48 7.39 0.89 8.43
CA TRP A 48 8.51 0.50 7.56
C TRP A 48 9.76 1.32 7.88
N THR A 49 10.90 0.65 7.96
CA THR A 49 12.21 1.26 8.21
C THR A 49 13.19 0.73 7.18
N ALA A 50 13.86 1.63 6.46
CA ALA A 50 14.85 1.23 5.48
C ALA A 50 16.01 0.49 6.16
N PRO A 51 16.46 -0.66 5.62
CA PRO A 51 17.61 -1.37 6.17
C PRO A 51 18.88 -0.51 6.01
N GLY A 52 19.52 -0.22 7.13
CA GLY A 52 20.72 0.62 7.20
C GLY A 52 21.96 -0.16 7.60
N ASN A 53 23.14 0.47 7.45
CA ASN A 53 24.43 -0.04 7.94
C ASN A 53 24.89 -1.39 7.36
N LEU A 54 24.36 -1.82 6.20
CA LEU A 54 24.71 -3.11 5.58
C LEU A 54 25.97 -3.06 4.68
N GLY A 55 26.52 -1.86 4.42
CA GLY A 55 27.61 -1.67 3.46
C GLY A 55 27.14 -1.81 2.00
N PRO A 56 28.04 -2.01 1.02
CA PRO A 56 27.64 -2.23 -0.37
C PRO A 56 26.90 -3.56 -0.52
N LEU A 57 26.13 -3.73 -1.61
CA LEU A 57 25.43 -4.97 -1.92
C LEU A 57 26.41 -6.05 -2.44
N PRO A 58 26.39 -7.29 -1.91
CA PRO A 58 27.18 -8.39 -2.45
C PRO A 58 26.78 -8.72 -3.89
N HIS A 59 27.77 -8.92 -4.76
CA HIS A 59 27.55 -9.26 -6.18
C HIS A 59 26.61 -10.46 -6.40
N PRO A 60 26.68 -11.57 -5.63
CA PRO A 60 25.77 -12.69 -5.80
C PRO A 60 24.29 -12.35 -5.58
N LEU A 61 23.99 -11.31 -4.79
CA LEU A 61 22.63 -10.88 -4.47
C LEU A 61 22.10 -9.80 -5.43
N LEU A 62 22.93 -9.29 -6.33
CA LEU A 62 22.57 -8.19 -7.23
C LEU A 62 21.32 -8.50 -8.06
N GLY A 63 21.27 -9.68 -8.68
CA GLY A 63 20.11 -10.07 -9.49
C GLY A 63 18.83 -10.21 -8.69
N ARG A 64 18.93 -10.62 -7.41
CA ARG A 64 17.78 -10.69 -6.50
C ARG A 64 17.28 -9.29 -6.16
N ALA A 65 18.17 -8.40 -5.74
CA ALA A 65 17.84 -7.02 -5.41
C ALA A 65 17.21 -6.26 -6.60
N GLN A 66 17.72 -6.48 -7.82
CA GLN A 66 17.16 -5.86 -9.03
C GLN A 66 15.73 -6.31 -9.32
N ARG A 67 15.45 -7.63 -9.21
CA ARG A 67 14.08 -8.14 -9.38
C ARG A 67 13.13 -7.59 -8.31
N LEU A 68 13.61 -7.50 -7.08
CA LEU A 68 12.84 -6.91 -5.98
C LEU A 68 12.52 -5.44 -6.27
N LEU A 69 13.51 -4.63 -6.64
CA LEU A 69 13.33 -3.22 -6.97
C LEU A 69 12.33 -3.01 -8.12
N GLN A 70 12.41 -3.85 -9.15
CA GLN A 70 11.46 -3.81 -10.26
C GLN A 70 10.02 -4.02 -9.75
N ARG A 71 9.79 -5.09 -8.97
CA ARG A 71 8.47 -5.37 -8.39
C ARG A 71 7.99 -4.24 -7.47
N GLN A 72 8.88 -3.70 -6.63
CA GLN A 72 8.55 -2.55 -5.76
C GLN A 72 8.10 -1.33 -6.57
N THR A 73 8.74 -1.07 -7.72
CA THR A 73 8.37 0.03 -8.62
C THR A 73 6.99 -0.21 -9.24
N ASP A 74 6.72 -1.43 -9.70
CA ASP A 74 5.45 -1.81 -10.32
C ASP A 74 4.27 -1.75 -9.32
N VAL A 75 4.49 -2.21 -8.09
CA VAL A 75 3.50 -2.13 -7.00
C VAL A 75 3.30 -0.68 -6.55
N GLY A 76 4.37 0.10 -6.48
CA GLY A 76 4.29 1.53 -6.14
C GLY A 76 3.44 2.32 -7.14
N ALA A 77 3.57 2.04 -8.43
CA ALA A 77 2.72 2.63 -9.47
C ALA A 77 1.24 2.28 -9.27
N GLN A 78 0.93 1.00 -9.04
CA GLN A 78 -0.45 0.56 -8.79
C GLN A 78 -1.06 1.18 -7.52
N LEU A 79 -0.26 1.32 -6.45
CA LEU A 79 -0.69 2.00 -5.23
C LEU A 79 -1.02 3.48 -5.49
N ALA A 80 -0.20 4.18 -6.29
CA ALA A 80 -0.45 5.57 -6.64
C ALA A 80 -1.77 5.75 -7.41
N ASP A 81 -2.05 4.84 -8.35
CA ASP A 81 -3.29 4.81 -9.13
C ASP A 81 -4.50 4.54 -8.23
N ALA A 82 -4.42 3.53 -7.36
CA ALA A 82 -5.47 3.20 -6.39
C ALA A 82 -5.75 4.38 -5.45
N ALA A 83 -4.70 5.06 -4.94
CA ALA A 83 -4.84 6.24 -4.10
C ALA A 83 -5.49 7.42 -4.84
N ALA A 84 -5.17 7.61 -6.13
CA ALA A 84 -5.79 8.64 -6.96
C ALA A 84 -7.29 8.35 -7.19
N ALA A 85 -7.66 7.10 -7.46
CA ALA A 85 -9.06 6.68 -7.58
C ALA A 85 -9.82 6.88 -6.25
N ALA A 86 -9.25 6.45 -5.13
CA ALA A 86 -9.84 6.61 -3.81
C ALA A 86 -10.13 8.09 -3.47
N ARG A 87 -9.21 9.00 -3.78
CA ARG A 87 -9.42 10.45 -3.60
C ARG A 87 -10.59 10.98 -4.43
N LYS A 88 -10.72 10.55 -5.70
CA LYS A 88 -11.86 10.94 -6.57
C LYS A 88 -13.19 10.44 -6.00
N HIS A 89 -13.25 9.20 -5.54
CA HIS A 89 -14.45 8.64 -4.93
C HIS A 89 -14.81 9.36 -3.62
N ALA A 90 -13.84 9.67 -2.78
CA ALA A 90 -14.07 10.42 -1.54
C ALA A 90 -14.66 11.81 -1.83
N HIS A 91 -14.11 12.54 -2.80
CA HIS A 91 -14.64 13.84 -3.21
C HIS A 91 -16.07 13.74 -3.76
N ALA A 92 -16.36 12.73 -4.60
CA ALA A 92 -17.70 12.52 -5.13
C ALA A 92 -18.72 12.16 -4.02
N ALA A 93 -18.32 11.34 -3.05
CA ALA A 93 -19.15 10.99 -1.90
C ALA A 93 -19.43 12.23 -1.03
N GLN A 94 -18.43 13.08 -0.76
CA GLN A 94 -18.61 14.34 -0.03
C GLN A 94 -19.60 15.26 -0.74
N ALA A 95 -19.45 15.47 -2.05
CA ALA A 95 -20.36 16.30 -2.83
C ALA A 95 -21.81 15.75 -2.86
N ALA A 96 -21.99 14.43 -2.82
CA ALA A 96 -23.31 13.82 -2.75
C ALA A 96 -23.99 14.05 -1.39
N VAL A 97 -23.23 14.00 -0.29
CA VAL A 97 -23.72 14.31 1.06
C VAL A 97 -24.14 15.78 1.16
N GLU A 98 -23.35 16.70 0.60
CA GLU A 98 -23.67 18.14 0.57
C GLU A 98 -24.92 18.45 -0.27
N ARG A 99 -25.22 17.63 -1.30
CA ARG A 99 -26.42 17.75 -2.15
C ARG A 99 -27.64 17.04 -1.57
N ALA A 100 -27.58 16.48 -0.37
CA ALA A 100 -28.73 15.81 0.25
C ALA A 100 -29.98 16.71 0.17
N PRO A 101 -31.11 16.21 -0.38
CA PRO A 101 -32.26 17.04 -0.69
C PRO A 101 -32.79 17.70 0.59
N ALA A 102 -33.09 19.01 0.50
CA ALA A 102 -33.79 19.73 1.56
C ALA A 102 -35.07 18.96 1.96
N PRO A 103 -35.43 18.94 3.25
CA PRO A 103 -36.62 18.22 3.69
C PRO A 103 -37.83 18.66 2.86
N ALA A 104 -38.56 17.69 2.32
CA ALA A 104 -39.72 17.96 1.47
C ALA A 104 -40.74 18.79 2.26
N VAL A 105 -40.97 20.04 1.82
CA VAL A 105 -42.02 20.90 2.36
C VAL A 105 -43.32 20.53 1.64
N PHE A 106 -44.22 19.87 2.37
CA PHE A 106 -45.59 19.65 1.90
C PHE A 106 -46.41 20.92 2.12
N VAL A 107 -46.86 21.55 1.03
CA VAL A 107 -47.84 22.63 1.08
C VAL A 107 -49.21 21.99 0.99
N ASP A 108 -49.95 22.01 2.10
CA ASP A 108 -51.35 21.62 2.12
C ASP A 108 -52.18 22.75 1.48
N MET A 109 -52.74 22.49 0.31
CA MET A 109 -53.74 23.36 -0.31
C MET A 109 -55.12 22.80 0.01
N ALA A 110 -55.56 22.98 1.24
CA ALA A 110 -56.96 22.81 1.61
C ALA A 110 -57.69 24.14 1.36
N MET A 111 -58.67 24.07 0.46
CA MET A 111 -59.65 25.11 0.09
C MET A 111 -60.95 24.89 0.86
#